data_AF-A0A9P5M844-F1
#
_entry.id   AF-A0A9P5M844-F1
#
_cell.length_a   1.000
_cell.length_b   1.000
_cell.length_c   1.000
_cell.angle_alpha   90.00
_cell.angle_beta   90.00
_cell.angle_gamma   90.00
#
_symmetry.space_group_name_H-M   'P 1'
#
loop_
_entity.id
_entity.type
_entity.pdbx_description
1 polymer ?
#
loop_
_entity_poly.entity_id
_entity_poly.type
_entity_poly.pdbx_seq_one_letter_code
_entity_poly.pdbx_strand_id
1 'polypeptide(L)'
;ETYRHVVGSLISLRRPLGVRPFANLLGMTEQDARAILRPLSAVVMVPTDAKAPIHLYHASFQEFLLRATTVETTEVHGLLFLSPSHGALGGACVAHMNSALRQNICDVPADIPLDELASFLPNPSARIQTETQYACLEFAHHLSVAPETILSAQSAVEAWMKRNFFFWLEVLSLLGEVNRV
;
A
#
# COMPACT_ATOMS: atom_id res chain seq x y z
N GLU A 1 -2.76 -5.19 19.51
CA GLU A 1 -2.12 -4.18 18.64
C GLU A 1 -2.13 -4.61 17.17
N THR A 2 -1.56 -5.78 16.83
CA THR A 2 -1.51 -6.35 15.47
C THR A 2 -2.86 -6.43 14.75
N TYR A 3 -3.92 -6.89 15.43
CA TYR A 3 -5.26 -6.95 14.83
C TYR A 3 -5.75 -5.59 14.34
N ARG A 4 -5.61 -4.55 15.18
CA ARG A 4 -6.03 -3.17 14.84
C ARG A 4 -5.22 -2.62 13.68
N HIS A 5 -3.92 -2.91 13.65
CA HIS A 5 -3.05 -2.51 12.55
C HIS A 5 -3.48 -3.15 11.23
N VAL A 6 -3.67 -4.47 11.20
CA VAL A 6 -4.10 -5.19 9.97
C VAL A 6 -5.46 -4.71 9.49
N VAL A 7 -6.45 -4.65 10.37
CA VAL A 7 -7.80 -4.22 9.98
C VAL A 7 -7.81 -2.74 9.55
N GLY A 8 -7.12 -1.88 10.30
CA GLY A 8 -6.96 -0.47 9.97
C GLY A 8 -6.30 -0.27 8.61
N SER A 9 -5.19 -0.97 8.33
CA SER A 9 -4.52 -0.94 7.03
C SER A 9 -5.41 -1.44 5.91
N LEU A 10 -6.19 -2.52 6.12
CA LEU A 10 -7.12 -3.04 5.12
C LEU A 10 -8.18 -2.00 4.74
N ILE A 11 -8.75 -1.32 5.73
CA ILE A 11 -9.78 -0.28 5.53
C ILE A 11 -9.19 0.96 4.85
N SER A 12 -7.94 1.29 5.18
CA SER A 12 -7.22 2.43 4.59
C SER A 12 -6.74 2.18 3.16
N LEU A 13 -6.83 0.95 2.62
CA LEU A 13 -6.39 0.67 1.25
C LEU A 13 -7.17 1.52 0.23
N ARG A 14 -6.46 2.25 -0.63
CA ARG A 14 -7.07 2.99 -1.74
C ARG A 14 -7.36 2.13 -2.95
N ARG A 15 -6.61 1.04 -3.09
CA ARG A 15 -6.78 0.02 -4.11
C ARG A 15 -6.80 -1.34 -3.43
N PRO A 16 -7.81 -2.18 -3.67
CA PRO A 16 -7.87 -3.51 -3.08
C PRO A 16 -6.62 -4.32 -3.42
N LEU A 17 -6.03 -4.95 -2.40
CA LEU A 17 -4.91 -5.86 -2.55
C LEU A 17 -5.37 -7.29 -2.28
N GLY A 18 -4.71 -8.25 -2.91
CA GLY A 18 -4.83 -9.64 -2.50
C GLY A 18 -4.14 -9.87 -1.15
N VAL A 19 -4.47 -10.99 -0.51
CA VAL A 19 -3.98 -11.32 0.82
C VAL A 19 -2.45 -11.38 0.88
N ARG A 20 -1.81 -11.88 -0.16
CA ARG A 20 -0.35 -11.98 -0.20
C ARG A 20 0.33 -10.62 -0.38
N PRO A 21 0.00 -9.81 -1.40
CA PRO A 21 0.52 -8.44 -1.48
C PRO A 21 0.25 -7.64 -0.20
N PHE A 22 -0.94 -7.78 0.37
CA PHE A 22 -1.29 -7.10 1.62
C PHE A 22 -0.40 -7.54 2.80
N ALA A 23 -0.20 -8.85 2.99
CA ALA A 23 0.67 -9.38 4.04
C ALA A 23 2.13 -8.94 3.85
N ASN A 24 2.64 -9.02 2.61
CA ASN A 24 3.99 -8.60 2.26
C ASN A 24 4.22 -7.11 2.56
N LEU A 25 3.25 -6.26 2.19
CA LEU A 25 3.29 -4.82 2.47
C LEU A 25 3.39 -4.54 3.98
N LEU A 26 2.70 -5.32 4.81
CA LEU A 26 2.73 -5.20 6.27
C LEU A 26 3.89 -5.98 6.92
N GLY A 27 4.79 -6.57 6.13
CA GLY A 27 5.94 -7.32 6.65
C GLY A 27 5.56 -8.58 7.44
N MET A 28 4.43 -9.22 7.11
CA MET A 28 3.95 -10.43 7.79
C MET A 28 3.66 -11.57 6.83
N THR A 29 3.38 -12.76 7.38
CA THR A 29 3.08 -13.94 6.55
C THR A 29 1.64 -13.91 6.03
N GLU A 30 1.41 -14.53 4.87
CA GLU A 30 0.05 -14.73 4.33
C GLU A 30 -0.84 -15.48 5.35
N GLN A 31 -0.28 -16.44 6.09
CA GLN A 31 -1.00 -17.22 7.10
C GLN A 31 -1.48 -16.33 8.25
N ASP A 32 -0.63 -15.44 8.75
CA ASP A 32 -0.98 -14.53 9.84
C ASP A 32 -2.07 -13.55 9.41
N ALA A 33 -1.93 -12.97 8.21
CA ALA A 33 -2.95 -12.10 7.64
C ALA A 33 -4.29 -12.84 7.50
N ARG A 34 -4.31 -14.08 6.99
CA ARG A 34 -5.53 -14.88 6.91
C ARG A 34 -6.12 -15.20 8.27
N ALA A 35 -5.29 -15.53 9.27
CA ALA A 35 -5.74 -15.82 10.62
C ALA A 35 -6.44 -14.61 11.26
N ILE A 36 -5.97 -13.40 10.97
CA ILE A 36 -6.57 -12.15 11.45
C ILE A 36 -7.84 -11.79 10.68
N LEU A 37 -7.88 -12.01 9.36
CA LEU A 37 -9.00 -11.60 8.51
C LEU A 37 -10.16 -12.61 8.48
N ARG A 38 -9.92 -13.91 8.66
CA ARG A 38 -10.97 -14.96 8.63
C ARG A 38 -12.09 -14.76 9.66
N PRO A 39 -11.84 -14.34 10.92
CA PRO A 39 -12.89 -14.03 11.88
C PRO A 39 -13.84 -12.91 11.42
N LEU A 40 -13.42 -12.10 10.45
CA LEU A 40 -14.20 -11.02 9.86
C LEU A 40 -15.03 -11.46 8.65
N SER A 41 -15.26 -12.76 8.45
CA SER A 41 -15.97 -13.28 7.27
C SER A 41 -17.36 -12.70 7.02
N ALA A 42 -18.00 -12.13 8.06
CA ALA A 42 -19.27 -11.42 7.95
C ALA A 42 -19.17 -10.07 7.20
N VAL A 43 -17.97 -9.45 7.18
CA VAL A 43 -17.72 -8.11 6.61
C VAL A 43 -16.52 -8.06 5.67
N VAL A 44 -15.73 -9.13 5.58
CA VAL A 44 -14.56 -9.26 4.69
C VAL A 44 -14.64 -10.57 3.93
N MET A 45 -14.61 -10.51 2.60
CA MET A 45 -14.25 -11.66 1.77
C MET A 45 -12.73 -11.79 1.71
N VAL A 46 -12.24 -12.94 2.13
CA VAL A 46 -10.85 -13.34 1.90
C VAL A 46 -10.85 -14.42 0.82
N PRO A 47 -10.44 -14.12 -0.42
CA PRO A 47 -10.44 -15.11 -1.50
C PRO A 47 -9.43 -16.24 -1.22
N THR A 48 -9.70 -17.42 -1.80
CA THR A 48 -8.77 -18.55 -1.75
C THR A 48 -7.49 -18.24 -2.51
N ASP A 49 -7.60 -17.67 -3.71
CA ASP A 49 -6.45 -17.13 -4.44
C ASP A 49 -5.86 -15.94 -3.67
N ALA A 50 -4.59 -16.08 -3.29
CA ALA A 50 -3.87 -15.08 -2.50
C ALA A 50 -3.59 -13.78 -3.26
N LYS A 51 -3.68 -13.79 -4.59
CA LYS A 51 -3.51 -12.61 -5.44
C LYS A 51 -4.83 -11.92 -5.77
N ALA A 52 -5.95 -12.63 -5.67
CA ALA A 52 -7.27 -12.05 -5.86
C ALA A 52 -7.56 -11.02 -4.74
N PRO A 53 -8.21 -9.89 -5.05
CA PRO A 53 -8.43 -8.82 -4.07
C PRO A 53 -9.25 -9.26 -2.85
N ILE A 54 -8.88 -8.75 -1.67
CA ILE A 54 -9.74 -8.80 -0.49
C ILE A 54 -10.91 -7.83 -0.73
N HIS A 55 -12.14 -8.27 -0.47
CA HIS A 55 -13.33 -7.43 -0.63
C HIS A 55 -13.96 -7.13 0.72
N LEU A 56 -14.35 -5.87 0.95
CA LEU A 56 -15.17 -5.51 2.11
C LEU A 56 -16.65 -5.67 1.71
N TYR A 57 -17.36 -6.53 2.42
CA TYR A 57 -18.79 -6.73 2.23
C TYR A 57 -19.53 -5.61 2.97
N HIS A 58 -20.31 -4.86 2.20
CA HIS A 58 -21.19 -3.76 2.58
C HIS A 58 -20.55 -2.39 2.84
N ALA A 59 -21.08 -1.43 2.05
CA ALA A 59 -20.93 -0.01 2.25
C ALA A 59 -21.34 0.46 3.66
N SER A 60 -22.14 -0.32 4.42
CA SER A 60 -22.48 -0.01 5.81
C SER A 60 -21.36 -0.30 6.81
N PHE A 61 -20.45 -1.26 6.54
CA PHE A 61 -19.26 -1.45 7.37
C PHE A 61 -18.25 -0.33 7.09
N GLN A 62 -18.08 0.00 5.81
CA GLN A 62 -17.29 1.14 5.38
C GLN A 62 -17.88 2.46 5.93
N GLU A 63 -19.20 2.67 5.84
CA GLU A 63 -19.91 3.80 6.46
C GLU A 63 -19.94 3.73 7.97
N PHE A 64 -19.93 2.57 8.63
CA PHE A 64 -19.84 2.49 10.10
C PHE A 64 -18.47 2.98 10.55
N LEU A 65 -17.42 2.55 9.85
CA LEU A 65 -16.05 2.98 10.07
C LEU A 65 -15.85 4.48 9.72
N LEU A 66 -16.57 4.99 8.71
CA LEU A 66 -16.56 6.40 8.26
C LEU A 66 -17.57 7.32 8.98
N ARG A 67 -18.68 6.84 9.56
CA ARG A 67 -19.66 7.66 10.30
C ARG A 67 -19.20 7.90 11.72
N ALA A 68 -18.39 6.99 12.27
CA ALA A 68 -17.55 7.27 13.42
C ALA A 68 -16.53 8.41 13.14
N THR A 69 -16.49 8.97 11.91
CA THR A 69 -15.56 10.04 11.52
C THR A 69 -16.20 11.37 11.13
N THR A 70 -17.53 11.51 11.11
CA THR A 70 -18.19 12.72 10.57
C THR A 70 -19.24 13.38 11.46
N VAL A 71 -19.58 12.80 12.62
CA VAL A 71 -20.57 13.39 13.53
C VAL A 71 -19.86 14.15 14.65
N GLU A 72 -20.02 15.49 14.65
CA GLU A 72 -19.48 16.44 15.65
C GLU A 72 -20.03 16.26 17.07
N THR A 73 -20.77 15.19 17.35
CA THR A 73 -21.26 14.88 18.69
C THR A 73 -20.71 13.53 19.17
N THR A 74 -19.71 13.61 20.04
CA THR A 74 -19.39 12.57 21.05
C THR A 74 -18.91 11.18 20.61
N GLU A 75 -18.51 10.95 19.36
CA GLU A 75 -17.81 9.70 18.99
C GLU A 75 -16.47 9.95 18.29
N VAL A 76 -15.50 10.35 19.13
CA VAL A 76 -14.07 10.55 18.85
C VAL A 76 -13.37 9.26 18.32
N HIS A 77 -14.07 8.14 18.20
CA HIS A 77 -13.44 6.85 17.94
C HIS A 77 -12.97 6.70 16.49
N GLY A 78 -13.79 6.94 15.45
CA GLY A 78 -13.44 6.58 14.06
C GLY A 78 -12.30 7.38 13.44
N LEU A 79 -12.24 8.70 13.65
CA LEU A 79 -11.12 9.55 13.19
C LEU A 79 -9.80 9.18 13.89
N LEU A 80 -9.85 8.79 15.16
CA LEU A 80 -8.69 8.28 15.90
C LEU A 80 -8.18 6.93 15.37
N PHE A 81 -8.98 6.17 14.62
CA PHE A 81 -8.51 4.93 14.00
C PHE A 81 -7.88 5.15 12.63
N LEU A 82 -8.50 5.95 11.77
CA LEU A 82 -8.11 6.04 10.36
C LEU A 82 -6.83 6.85 10.14
N SER A 83 -6.68 8.03 10.75
CA SER A 83 -5.45 8.83 10.56
C SER A 83 -4.20 8.06 11.01
N PRO A 84 -4.17 7.41 12.19
CA PRO A 84 -3.05 6.53 12.57
C PRO A 84 -2.88 5.31 11.67
N SER A 85 -3.98 4.76 11.12
CA SER A 85 -3.89 3.62 10.18
C SER A 85 -3.31 4.04 8.83
N HIS A 86 -3.63 5.22 8.32
CA HIS A 86 -2.99 5.82 7.16
C HIS A 86 -1.50 6.06 7.45
N GLY A 87 -1.15 6.65 8.59
CA GLY A 87 0.25 6.85 8.97
C GLY A 87 1.03 5.54 9.04
N ALA A 88 0.48 4.52 9.69
CA ALA A 88 1.09 3.20 9.80
C ALA A 88 1.23 2.51 8.43
N LEU A 89 0.21 2.61 7.57
CA LEU A 89 0.26 2.06 6.21
C LEU A 89 1.27 2.81 5.33
N GLY A 90 1.37 4.13 5.45
CA GLY A 90 2.42 4.93 4.79
C GLY A 90 3.81 4.51 5.23
N GLY A 91 4.02 4.30 6.53
CA GLY A 91 5.27 3.74 7.07
C GLY A 91 5.58 2.35 6.53
N ALA A 92 4.58 1.47 6.47
CA ALA A 92 4.72 0.13 5.89
C ALA A 92 5.12 0.19 4.40
N CYS A 93 4.52 1.10 3.62
CA CYS A 93 4.92 1.33 2.23
C CYS A 93 6.40 1.75 2.11
N VAL A 94 6.86 2.70 2.92
CA VAL A 94 8.26 3.15 2.90
C VAL A 94 9.21 2.02 3.33
N ALA A 95 8.84 1.26 4.36
CA ALA A 95 9.60 0.10 4.82
C ALA A 95 9.72 -0.99 3.74
N HIS A 96 8.62 -1.31 3.07
CA HIS A 96 8.59 -2.26 1.94
C HIS A 96 9.46 -1.77 0.78
N MET A 97 9.34 -0.50 0.39
CA MET A 97 10.15 0.07 -0.69
C MET A 97 11.65 0.06 -0.41
N ASN A 98 12.09 0.14 0.85
CA ASN A 98 13.51 0.07 1.20
C ASN A 98 14.18 -1.25 0.81
N SER A 99 13.44 -2.35 0.80
CA SER A 99 13.96 -3.66 0.41
C SER A 99 13.56 -4.08 -1.01
N ALA A 100 12.44 -3.56 -1.51
CA ALA A 100 11.89 -3.95 -2.81
C ALA A 100 12.44 -3.12 -3.99
N LEU A 101 12.77 -1.84 -3.78
CA LEU A 101 13.27 -0.99 -4.84
C LEU A 101 14.73 -1.31 -5.16
N ARG A 102 15.03 -1.37 -6.45
CA ARG A 102 16.38 -1.55 -6.98
C ARG A 102 16.44 -0.97 -8.38
N GLN A 103 17.65 -0.65 -8.82
CA GLN A 103 17.91 -0.31 -10.21
C GLN A 103 17.48 -1.47 -11.11
N ASN A 104 16.86 -1.14 -12.25
CA ASN A 104 16.45 -2.09 -13.27
C ASN A 104 15.51 -3.16 -12.70
N ILE A 105 14.42 -2.72 -12.06
CA ILE A 105 13.50 -3.60 -11.31
C ILE A 105 12.82 -4.66 -12.21
N CYS A 106 12.72 -4.38 -13.51
CA CYS A 106 12.15 -5.28 -14.51
C CYS A 106 13.18 -6.21 -15.20
N ASP A 107 14.45 -6.15 -14.78
CA ASP A 107 15.57 -6.94 -15.34
C ASP A 107 15.67 -6.80 -16.86
N VAL A 108 15.67 -5.56 -17.35
CA VAL A 108 15.93 -5.24 -18.76
C VAL A 108 17.40 -5.52 -19.07
N PRO A 109 17.71 -6.37 -20.05
CA PRO A 109 19.08 -6.59 -20.50
C PRO A 109 19.71 -5.30 -21.04
N ALA A 110 21.00 -5.10 -20.78
CA ALA A 110 21.71 -3.86 -21.14
C ALA A 110 21.90 -3.69 -22.65
N ASP A 111 21.74 -4.76 -23.43
CA ASP A 111 21.83 -4.80 -24.88
C ASP A 111 20.51 -4.46 -25.59
N ILE A 112 19.39 -4.34 -24.86
CA ILE A 112 18.12 -3.89 -25.44
C ILE A 112 18.19 -2.38 -25.77
N PRO A 113 18.06 -1.99 -27.05
CA PRO A 113 17.94 -0.59 -27.44
C PRO A 113 16.67 0.07 -26.88
N LEU A 114 16.71 1.38 -26.64
CA LEU A 114 15.60 2.11 -26.04
C LEU A 114 14.33 2.09 -26.92
N ASP A 115 14.49 2.11 -28.24
CA ASP A 115 13.41 2.01 -29.22
C ASP A 115 12.77 0.62 -29.29
N GLU A 116 13.47 -0.42 -28.84
CA GLU A 116 12.94 -1.79 -28.74
C GLU A 116 12.37 -2.12 -27.35
N LEU A 117 12.55 -1.25 -26.36
CA LEU A 117 12.14 -1.47 -24.97
C LEU A 117 10.65 -1.79 -24.84
N ALA A 118 9.79 -1.11 -25.59
CA ALA A 118 8.34 -1.33 -25.56
C ALA A 118 7.96 -2.74 -26.05
N SER A 119 8.70 -3.28 -27.02
CA SER A 119 8.50 -4.64 -27.53
C SER A 119 9.01 -5.69 -26.54
N PHE A 120 10.12 -5.41 -25.85
CA PHE A 120 10.69 -6.31 -24.83
C PHE A 120 9.87 -6.32 -23.52
N LEU A 121 9.36 -5.17 -23.10
CA LEU A 121 8.50 -4.98 -21.93
C LEU A 121 7.12 -4.43 -22.31
N PRO A 122 6.26 -5.23 -22.96
CA PRO A 122 4.93 -4.77 -23.36
C PRO A 122 4.00 -4.54 -22.16
N ASN A 123 4.29 -5.17 -21.01
CA ASN A 123 3.58 -4.93 -19.76
C ASN A 123 4.58 -4.89 -18.58
N PRO A 124 5.25 -3.75 -18.35
CA PRO A 124 6.23 -3.62 -17.27
C PRO A 124 5.62 -3.90 -15.89
N SER A 125 4.36 -3.50 -15.68
CA SER A 125 3.67 -3.69 -14.40
C SER A 125 3.61 -5.16 -13.97
N ALA A 126 3.50 -6.11 -14.91
CA ALA A 126 3.45 -7.54 -14.60
C ALA A 126 4.75 -8.09 -13.99
N ARG A 127 5.89 -7.39 -14.17
CA ARG A 127 7.18 -7.76 -13.57
C ARG A 127 7.41 -7.14 -12.20
N ILE A 128 6.56 -6.20 -11.78
CA ILE A 128 6.67 -5.50 -10.49
C ILE A 128 5.65 -6.12 -9.52
N GLN A 129 6.09 -6.51 -8.33
CA GLN A 129 5.18 -7.08 -7.32
C GLN A 129 4.06 -6.08 -6.97
N THR A 130 2.84 -6.58 -6.78
CA THR A 130 1.64 -5.74 -6.60
C THR A 130 1.75 -4.81 -5.39
N GLU A 131 2.33 -5.30 -4.29
CA GLU A 131 2.62 -4.52 -3.08
C GLU A 131 3.66 -3.42 -3.32
N THR A 132 4.63 -3.65 -4.20
CA THR A 132 5.61 -2.63 -4.60
C THR A 132 4.94 -1.54 -5.43
N GLN A 133 4.10 -1.93 -6.40
CA GLN A 133 3.31 -0.96 -7.17
C GLN A 133 2.41 -0.12 -6.26
N TYR A 134 1.73 -0.76 -5.31
CA TYR A 134 0.89 -0.06 -4.33
C TYR A 134 1.71 0.91 -3.49
N ALA A 135 2.82 0.44 -2.91
CA ALA A 135 3.68 1.26 -2.05
C ALA A 135 4.19 2.49 -2.80
N CYS A 136 4.71 2.33 -4.02
CA CYS A 136 5.22 3.44 -4.82
C CYS A 136 4.15 4.48 -5.18
N LEU A 137 2.89 4.07 -5.34
CA LEU A 137 1.83 4.97 -5.79
C LEU A 137 1.02 5.59 -4.64
N GLU A 138 0.98 4.97 -3.46
CA GLU A 138 0.05 5.37 -2.40
C GLU A 138 0.73 5.88 -1.12
N PHE A 139 2.05 5.66 -0.92
CA PHE A 139 2.72 6.06 0.34
C PHE A 139 2.57 7.56 0.65
N ALA A 140 2.74 8.42 -0.35
CA ALA A 140 2.67 9.87 -0.18
C ALA A 140 1.26 10.32 0.25
N HIS A 141 0.22 9.70 -0.32
CA HIS A 141 -1.16 9.95 0.09
C HIS A 141 -1.41 9.50 1.53
N HIS A 142 -0.94 8.31 1.91
CA HIS A 142 -1.10 7.83 3.28
C HIS A 142 -0.42 8.74 4.30
N LEU A 143 0.77 9.25 3.99
CA LEU A 143 1.47 10.19 4.85
C LEU A 143 0.80 11.58 4.89
N SER A 144 0.19 12.05 3.80
CA SER A 144 -0.49 13.35 3.77
C SER A 144 -1.80 13.37 4.57
N VAL A 145 -2.50 12.24 4.65
CA VAL A 145 -3.70 12.06 5.48
C VAL A 145 -3.36 11.95 6.98
N ALA A 146 -2.11 11.65 7.31
CA ALA A 146 -1.62 11.47 8.67
C ALA A 146 -0.51 12.49 9.04
N PRO A 147 -0.84 13.79 9.17
CA PRO A 147 0.15 14.85 9.34
C PRO A 147 1.00 14.72 10.62
N GLU A 148 0.47 14.16 11.70
CA GLU A 148 1.27 13.89 12.90
C GLU A 148 2.33 12.80 12.66
N THR A 149 2.02 11.82 11.80
CA THR A 149 2.97 10.78 11.39
C THR A 149 4.04 11.33 10.47
N ILE A 150 3.69 12.22 9.52
CA ILE A 150 4.71 12.81 8.63
C ILE A 150 5.68 13.72 9.39
N LEU A 151 5.19 14.49 10.38
CA LEU A 151 6.05 15.36 11.20
C LEU A 151 7.09 14.57 12.00
N SER A 152 6.69 13.42 12.55
CA SER A 152 7.59 12.53 13.27
C SER A 152 8.51 11.71 12.35
N ALA A 153 8.06 11.41 11.13
CA ALA A 153 8.80 10.60 10.15
C ALA A 153 9.59 11.42 9.11
N GLN A 154 9.53 12.76 9.14
CA GLN A 154 10.03 13.63 8.09
C GLN A 154 11.49 13.34 7.73
N SER A 155 12.37 13.29 8.72
CA SER A 155 13.80 13.02 8.48
C SER A 155 14.06 11.64 7.88
N ALA A 156 13.24 10.63 8.23
CA ALA A 156 13.34 9.30 7.66
C ALA A 156 12.87 9.27 6.20
N VAL A 157 11.78 9.98 5.88
CA VAL A 157 11.28 10.13 4.50
C VAL A 157 12.28 10.90 3.64
N GLU A 158 12.85 12.00 4.15
CA GLU A 158 13.89 12.75 3.44
C GLU A 158 15.14 11.90 3.16
N ALA A 159 15.58 11.12 4.16
CA ALA A 159 16.71 10.21 4.00
C ALA A 159 16.40 9.09 2.98
N TRP A 160 15.17 8.58 2.99
CA TRP A 160 14.68 7.60 2.02
C TRP A 160 14.69 8.18 0.60
N MET A 161 14.12 9.38 0.40
CA MET A 161 14.08 10.06 -0.90
C MET A 161 15.49 10.23 -1.46
N LYS A 162 16.46 10.71 -0.66
CA LYS A 162 17.85 10.88 -1.11
C LYS A 162 18.49 9.59 -1.63
N ARG A 163 18.06 8.43 -1.15
CA ARG A 163 18.62 7.12 -1.52
C ARG A 163 17.85 6.45 -2.66
N ASN A 164 16.53 6.54 -2.63
CA ASN A 164 15.64 5.71 -3.45
C ASN A 164 14.89 6.49 -4.54
N PHE A 165 15.04 7.82 -4.62
CA PHE A 165 14.29 8.66 -5.55
C PHE A 165 14.34 8.14 -7.00
N PHE A 166 15.52 7.80 -7.50
CA PHE A 166 15.65 7.33 -8.89
C PHE A 166 15.02 5.96 -9.12
N PHE A 167 15.13 5.03 -8.16
CA PHE A 167 14.50 3.71 -8.26
C PHE A 167 12.97 3.81 -8.17
N TRP A 168 12.47 4.72 -7.34
CA TRP A 168 11.05 5.03 -7.26
C TRP A 168 10.54 5.66 -8.56
N LEU A 169 11.28 6.64 -9.10
CA LEU A 169 10.95 7.28 -10.38
C LEU A 169 10.97 6.29 -11.56
N GLU A 170 11.91 5.34 -11.55
CA GLU A 170 11.95 4.23 -12.51
C GLU A 170 10.64 3.43 -12.46
N VAL A 171 10.20 3.02 -11.27
CA VAL A 171 8.91 2.31 -11.10
C VAL A 171 7.74 3.15 -11.59
N LEU A 172 7.66 4.43 -11.21
CA LEU A 172 6.59 5.31 -11.70
C LEU A 172 6.58 5.43 -13.23
N SER A 173 7.76 5.49 -13.84
CA SER A 173 7.90 5.56 -15.30
C SER A 173 7.42 4.28 -15.98
N LEU A 174 7.79 3.11 -15.43
CA LEU A 174 7.35 1.80 -15.91
C LEU A 174 5.84 1.57 -15.73
N LEU A 175 5.23 2.19 -14.72
CA LEU A 175 3.79 2.14 -14.48
C LEU A 175 3.02 3.19 -15.29
N GLY A 176 3.70 4.16 -15.91
CA GLY A 176 3.06 5.28 -16.61
C GLY A 176 2.42 6.32 -15.68
N GLU A 177 2.89 6.41 -14.44
CA GLU A 177 2.24 7.13 -13.33
C GLU A 177 3.07 8.33 -12.81
N VAL A 178 4.09 8.78 -13.57
CA VAL A 178 4.98 9.89 -13.16
C VAL A 178 4.21 11.19 -12.90
N ASN A 179 3.12 11.43 -13.62
CA ASN A 179 2.31 12.66 -13.48
C ASN A 179 1.26 12.59 -12.34
N ARG A 180 1.16 11.46 -11.64
CA ARG A 180 0.09 11.20 -10.68
C ARG A 180 0.47 11.54 -9.23
N VAL A 181 1.75 11.43 -8.88
CA VAL A 181 2.23 11.43 -7.49
C VAL A 181 2.76 12.79 -7.05
#